data_AF-A0A135SMR1-F1
#
_entry.id   AF-A0A135SMR1-F1
#
_cell.length_a   1.000
_cell.length_b   1.000
_cell.length_c   1.000
_cell.angle_alpha   90.00
_cell.angle_beta   90.00
_cell.angle_gamma   90.00
#
_symmetry.space_group_name_H-M   'P 1'
#
loop_
_entity.id
_entity.type
_entity.pdbx_description
1 polymer ?
#
loop_
_entity_poly.entity_id
_entity_poly.type
_entity_poly.pdbx_seq_one_letter_code
_entity_poly.pdbx_strand_id
1 'polypeptide(L)'
;MPPKSTVKIESAPEGFTPERFEKELKSLAAKAKGQTRGRFYKQQAAAYLKATILIALAATYSNVSQLAMSPVYGAIPSSIYHAKLVMVACFFGWAGNVVLNRTLPFNPATLLPVVALCVPAIQYYLYQTSALLTAYWGPLVMEAVTLFPIIVISVSCVATEMEKVSLSKLPKFLADAAPGLGSWGLFRFVETLSGDYLQTYVGRSFFQTRIGLEALLGAAYAVYAPSKLLLFAVPAVLHTAFLNPHALTPMAAASLNSTLQADNWFLLDRKESVTGYVSVLESIKHGYRVMRCDHSLLGGEWVKHKGPRVAEPIYGVFVMLEAVRLVKTTKAVPDSKAKALNIGLGIGTTPAALVAHGVDTTIVEIDPVVHEFASKYFQLPSNHTPVIADAVSYTRKLADDPDARFDYIVHDVFTGGAEPVPLFTLEFLQGLNSLLKPDGAIAINYAGDFLHPAPKLVVDTIREVFPSCRIFRESEHPTPEKIEEEGQDFTNMVIFCKKTSGKLKFRAPVEDDFLGSRTRRAFLMPAHEVFPKHFLQGDYGILRDNSTEQLTKWHEKSALGHWEVMRVVMPDKIWELW
;
A
#
# COMPACT_ATOMS: atom_id res chain seq x y z
N MET A 1 -29.17 -54.91 59.42
CA MET A 1 -30.42 -55.07 58.68
C MET A 1 -31.14 -53.73 58.59
N PRO A 2 -31.24 -53.11 57.40
CA PRO A 2 -32.31 -52.17 57.08
C PRO A 2 -33.40 -52.88 56.24
N PRO A 3 -34.62 -52.35 56.18
CA PRO A 3 -35.80 -53.09 55.73
C PRO A 3 -35.86 -53.25 54.20
N LYS A 4 -36.33 -54.42 53.76
CA LYS A 4 -36.55 -54.79 52.35
C LYS A 4 -37.62 -53.87 51.72
N SER A 5 -37.24 -53.14 50.67
CA SER A 5 -38.17 -52.44 49.81
C SER A 5 -39.06 -53.44 49.05
N THR A 6 -40.37 -53.30 49.19
CA THR A 6 -41.38 -53.98 48.37
C THR A 6 -41.18 -53.66 46.90
N VAL A 7 -40.76 -54.67 46.14
CA VAL A 7 -40.74 -54.66 44.68
C VAL A 7 -42.20 -54.63 44.19
N LYS A 8 -42.59 -53.53 43.53
CA LYS A 8 -43.80 -53.51 42.70
C LYS A 8 -43.59 -54.51 41.56
N ILE A 9 -44.40 -55.56 41.55
CA ILE A 9 -44.53 -56.45 40.40
C ILE A 9 -45.17 -55.62 39.28
N GLU A 10 -44.36 -55.20 38.31
CA GLU A 10 -44.88 -54.74 37.02
C GLU A 10 -45.66 -55.91 36.40
N SER A 11 -46.89 -55.61 36.01
CA SER A 11 -47.76 -56.48 35.24
C SER A 11 -47.02 -57.07 34.03
N ALA A 12 -47.28 -58.35 33.75
CA ALA A 12 -46.74 -59.10 32.62
C ALA A 12 -46.72 -58.29 31.31
N PRO A 13 -45.72 -58.49 30.42
CA PRO A 13 -45.67 -57.79 29.15
C PRO A 13 -46.90 -58.16 28.32
N GLU A 14 -47.84 -57.22 28.20
CA GLU A 14 -48.99 -57.33 27.30
C GLU A 14 -48.49 -57.59 25.87
N GLY A 15 -49.12 -58.56 25.22
CA GLY A 15 -48.60 -59.26 24.05
C GLY A 15 -48.25 -58.40 22.84
N PHE A 16 -47.33 -58.93 22.05
CA PHE A 16 -46.93 -58.48 20.71
C PHE A 16 -48.15 -58.35 19.78
N THR A 17 -48.70 -57.14 19.63
CA THR A 17 -49.74 -56.87 18.61
C THR A 17 -49.10 -56.32 17.33
N PRO A 18 -49.54 -56.76 16.13
CA PRO A 18 -49.01 -56.30 14.85
C PRO A 18 -49.02 -54.76 14.71
N GLU A 19 -50.04 -54.10 15.23
CA GLU A 19 -50.23 -52.64 15.18
C GLU A 19 -49.17 -51.88 15.99
N ARG A 20 -48.75 -52.41 17.15
CA ARG A 20 -47.70 -51.79 17.98
C ARG A 20 -46.33 -51.92 17.32
N PHE A 21 -46.05 -53.08 16.72
CA PHE A 21 -44.83 -53.32 15.94
C PHE A 21 -44.76 -52.38 14.72
N GLU A 22 -45.86 -52.18 14.02
CA GLU A 22 -45.94 -51.25 12.88
C GLU A 22 -45.73 -49.79 13.31
N LYS A 23 -46.29 -49.40 14.46
CA LYS A 23 -46.11 -48.06 15.05
C LYS A 23 -44.66 -47.83 15.52
N GLU A 24 -44.04 -48.85 16.10
CA GLU A 24 -42.64 -48.84 16.52
C GLU A 24 -41.69 -48.76 15.31
N LEU A 25 -41.94 -49.55 14.25
CA LEU A 25 -41.25 -49.47 12.95
C LEU A 25 -41.38 -48.08 12.32
N LYS A 26 -42.58 -47.50 12.30
CA LYS A 26 -42.80 -46.13 11.80
C LYS A 26 -42.03 -45.10 12.64
N SER A 27 -41.98 -45.27 13.95
CA SER A 27 -41.22 -44.38 14.85
C SER A 27 -39.71 -44.51 14.65
N LEU A 28 -39.19 -45.72 14.46
CA LEU A 28 -37.78 -46.00 14.18
C LEU A 28 -37.39 -45.50 12.79
N ALA A 29 -38.25 -45.67 11.78
CA ALA A 29 -38.07 -45.11 10.45
C ALA A 29 -38.08 -43.58 10.46
N ALA A 30 -38.99 -42.94 11.23
CA ALA A 30 -39.02 -41.50 11.39
C ALA A 30 -37.77 -40.96 12.12
N LYS A 31 -37.32 -41.67 13.18
CA LYS A 31 -36.10 -41.34 13.93
C LYS A 31 -34.83 -41.55 13.08
N ALA A 32 -34.77 -42.62 12.30
CA ALA A 32 -33.69 -42.89 11.34
C ALA A 32 -33.68 -41.84 10.23
N LYS A 33 -34.84 -41.45 9.69
CA LYS A 33 -34.96 -40.39 8.67
C LYS A 33 -34.59 -39.01 9.23
N GLY A 34 -34.95 -38.72 10.48
CA GLY A 34 -34.54 -37.53 11.23
C GLY A 34 -33.04 -37.48 11.50
N GLN A 35 -32.44 -38.58 11.95
CA GLN A 35 -30.99 -38.71 12.13
C GLN A 35 -30.23 -38.62 10.80
N THR A 36 -30.76 -39.20 9.74
CA THR A 36 -30.17 -39.16 8.38
C THR A 36 -30.19 -37.73 7.83
N ARG A 37 -31.32 -37.02 7.97
CA ARG A 37 -31.42 -35.59 7.61
C ARG A 37 -30.47 -34.73 8.45
N GLY A 38 -30.43 -34.93 9.76
CA GLY A 38 -29.53 -34.19 10.65
C GLY A 38 -28.05 -34.40 10.32
N ARG A 39 -27.65 -35.64 10.00
CA ARG A 39 -26.28 -35.96 9.56
C ARG A 39 -25.95 -35.33 8.21
N PHE A 40 -26.89 -35.35 7.27
CA PHE A 40 -26.76 -34.69 5.98
C PHE A 40 -26.54 -33.18 6.13
N TYR A 41 -27.40 -32.47 6.88
CA TYR A 41 -27.23 -31.03 7.10
C TYR A 41 -25.93 -30.69 7.84
N LYS A 42 -25.53 -31.50 8.82
CA LYS A 42 -24.24 -31.33 9.50
C LYS A 42 -23.06 -31.47 8.54
N GLN A 43 -23.10 -32.44 7.62
CA GLN A 43 -22.05 -32.64 6.63
C GLN A 43 -21.98 -31.48 5.62
N GLN A 44 -23.13 -31.00 5.15
CA GLN A 44 -23.21 -29.82 4.28
C GLN A 44 -22.63 -28.58 4.99
N ALA A 45 -23.09 -28.29 6.22
CA ALA A 45 -22.63 -27.15 7.00
C ALA A 45 -21.13 -27.21 7.30
N ALA A 46 -20.61 -28.40 7.63
CA ALA A 46 -19.18 -28.59 7.87
C ALA A 46 -18.34 -28.35 6.60
N ALA A 47 -18.79 -28.82 5.43
CA ALA A 47 -18.11 -28.59 4.16
C ALA A 47 -18.08 -27.09 3.81
N TYR A 48 -19.22 -26.41 3.90
CA TYR A 48 -19.29 -24.95 3.67
C TYR A 48 -18.44 -24.15 4.65
N LEU A 49 -18.45 -24.51 5.94
CA LEU A 49 -17.65 -23.82 6.95
C LEU A 49 -16.15 -23.96 6.67
N LYS A 50 -15.68 -25.17 6.37
CA LYS A 50 -14.28 -25.42 6.03
C LYS A 50 -13.85 -24.68 4.77
N ALA A 51 -14.65 -24.75 3.72
CA ALA A 51 -14.40 -24.03 2.47
C ALA A 51 -14.33 -22.51 2.72
N THR A 52 -15.28 -21.96 3.48
CA THR A 52 -15.32 -20.53 3.83
C THR A 52 -14.08 -20.09 4.60
N ILE A 53 -13.64 -20.87 5.60
CA ILE A 53 -12.42 -20.55 6.38
C ILE A 53 -11.19 -20.54 5.45
N LEU A 54 -11.03 -21.56 4.61
CA LEU A 54 -9.89 -21.63 3.69
C LEU A 54 -9.88 -20.50 2.65
N ILE A 55 -11.04 -20.18 2.08
CA ILE A 55 -11.18 -19.06 1.15
C ILE A 55 -10.83 -17.75 1.85
N ALA A 56 -11.32 -17.54 3.08
CA ALA A 56 -11.05 -16.32 3.81
C ALA A 56 -9.57 -16.16 4.17
N LEU A 57 -8.91 -17.25 4.60
CA LEU A 57 -7.47 -17.25 4.87
C LEU A 57 -6.66 -16.99 3.61
N ALA A 58 -6.97 -17.66 2.49
CA ALA A 58 -6.23 -17.49 1.23
C ALA A 58 -6.42 -16.09 0.64
N ALA A 59 -7.64 -15.56 0.66
CA ALA A 59 -7.95 -14.21 0.19
C ALA A 59 -7.23 -13.14 1.03
N THR A 60 -7.22 -13.30 2.35
CA THR A 60 -6.49 -12.40 3.25
C THR A 60 -4.99 -12.49 3.00
N TYR A 61 -4.44 -13.70 2.82
CA TYR A 61 -3.03 -13.91 2.51
C TYR A 61 -2.64 -13.23 1.18
N SER A 62 -3.53 -13.20 0.19
CA SER A 62 -3.31 -12.51 -1.09
C SER A 62 -2.92 -11.04 -0.89
N ASN A 63 -3.66 -10.32 -0.05
CA ASN A 63 -3.34 -8.92 0.26
C ASN A 63 -2.07 -8.78 1.10
N VAL A 64 -1.86 -9.68 2.08
CA VAL A 64 -0.66 -9.66 2.93
C VAL A 64 0.60 -9.94 2.11
N SER A 65 0.53 -10.81 1.10
CA SER A 65 1.63 -11.10 0.16
C SER A 65 2.06 -9.85 -0.61
N GLN A 66 1.11 -9.13 -1.21
CA GLN A 66 1.42 -7.86 -1.89
C GLN A 66 2.02 -6.83 -0.93
N LEU A 67 1.44 -6.70 0.27
CA LEU A 67 1.91 -5.78 1.28
C LEU A 67 3.35 -6.11 1.68
N ALA A 68 3.68 -7.37 1.91
CA ALA A 68 5.03 -7.81 2.30
C ALA A 68 6.10 -7.44 1.27
N MET A 69 5.76 -7.40 -0.03
CA MET A 69 6.72 -7.08 -1.09
C MET A 69 6.98 -5.58 -1.29
N SER A 70 6.06 -4.73 -0.84
CA SER A 70 6.12 -3.30 -1.15
C SER A 70 7.35 -2.57 -0.59
N PRO A 71 7.96 -2.93 0.56
CA PRO A 71 9.17 -2.27 1.02
C PRO A 71 10.34 -2.36 0.05
N VAL A 72 10.46 -3.48 -0.68
CA VAL A 72 11.58 -3.71 -1.61
C VAL A 72 11.21 -3.36 -3.05
N TYR A 73 9.99 -3.70 -3.48
CA TYR A 73 9.58 -3.56 -4.88
C TYR A 73 8.55 -2.46 -5.12
N GLY A 74 7.87 -1.97 -4.08
CA GLY A 74 6.75 -1.05 -4.19
C GLY A 74 5.40 -1.72 -4.39
N ALA A 75 4.34 -1.03 -3.97
CA ALA A 75 2.97 -1.52 -4.11
C ALA A 75 2.56 -1.69 -5.58
N ILE A 76 2.89 -0.72 -6.44
CA ILE A 76 2.52 -0.76 -7.86
C ILE A 76 3.25 -1.90 -8.59
N PRO A 77 4.60 -2.02 -8.55
CA PRO A 77 5.26 -3.13 -9.22
C PRO A 77 4.85 -4.50 -8.70
N SER A 78 4.57 -4.60 -7.39
CA SER A 78 4.05 -5.84 -6.78
C SER A 78 2.68 -6.25 -7.30
N SER A 79 1.86 -5.30 -7.77
CA SER A 79 0.50 -5.56 -8.25
C SER A 79 0.41 -6.04 -9.71
N ILE A 80 1.42 -5.77 -10.55
CA ILE A 80 1.39 -5.95 -12.01
C ILE A 80 0.99 -7.39 -12.42
N TYR A 81 1.59 -8.39 -11.76
CA TYR A 81 1.34 -9.80 -12.05
C TYR A 81 0.45 -10.49 -11.02
N HIS A 82 0.19 -9.85 -9.87
CA HIS A 82 -0.46 -10.47 -8.72
C HIS A 82 -1.82 -11.09 -9.07
N ALA A 83 -2.75 -10.31 -9.65
CA ALA A 83 -4.08 -10.79 -9.97
C ALA A 83 -4.05 -11.98 -10.95
N LYS A 84 -3.13 -11.94 -11.93
CA LYS A 84 -2.94 -13.04 -12.90
C LYS A 84 -2.41 -14.29 -12.19
N LEU A 85 -1.43 -14.15 -11.31
CA LEU A 85 -0.88 -15.25 -10.53
C LEU A 85 -1.95 -15.89 -9.63
N VAL A 86 -2.75 -15.09 -8.93
CA VAL A 86 -3.86 -15.56 -8.09
C VAL A 86 -4.89 -16.34 -8.91
N MET A 87 -5.30 -15.83 -10.07
CA MET A 87 -6.24 -16.52 -10.97
C MET A 87 -5.68 -17.87 -11.45
N VAL A 88 -4.41 -17.88 -11.88
CA VAL A 88 -3.74 -19.10 -12.34
C VAL A 88 -3.60 -20.12 -11.19
N ALA A 89 -3.22 -19.67 -10.00
CA ALA A 89 -3.14 -20.52 -8.80
C ALA A 89 -4.51 -21.11 -8.42
N CYS A 90 -5.59 -20.30 -8.49
CA CYS A 90 -6.95 -20.77 -8.25
C CYS A 90 -7.35 -21.84 -9.28
N PHE A 91 -7.05 -21.62 -10.55
CA PHE A 91 -7.34 -22.58 -11.61
C PHE A 91 -6.60 -23.91 -11.37
N PHE A 92 -5.29 -23.89 -11.12
CA PHE A 92 -4.52 -25.09 -10.85
C PHE A 92 -4.95 -25.79 -9.56
N GLY A 93 -5.25 -25.03 -8.51
CA GLY A 93 -5.78 -25.58 -7.26
C GLY A 93 -7.10 -26.32 -7.47
N TRP A 94 -8.04 -25.69 -8.18
CA TRP A 94 -9.36 -26.28 -8.44
C TRP A 94 -9.25 -27.51 -9.35
N ALA A 95 -8.56 -27.41 -10.48
CA ALA A 95 -8.43 -28.49 -11.46
C ALA A 95 -7.56 -29.66 -10.97
N GLY A 96 -6.57 -29.37 -10.11
CA GLY A 96 -5.61 -30.35 -9.59
C GLY A 96 -6.05 -31.08 -8.33
N ASN A 97 -7.26 -30.83 -7.80
CA ASN A 97 -7.68 -31.32 -6.49
C ASN A 97 -7.64 -32.86 -6.36
N VAL A 98 -8.12 -33.58 -7.38
CA VAL A 98 -8.11 -35.05 -7.40
C VAL A 98 -6.69 -35.61 -7.46
N VAL A 99 -5.80 -34.97 -8.23
CA VAL A 99 -4.40 -35.39 -8.35
C VAL A 99 -3.70 -35.20 -7.00
N LEU A 100 -3.82 -34.03 -6.39
CA LEU A 100 -3.17 -33.73 -5.12
C LEU A 100 -3.60 -34.68 -3.99
N ASN A 101 -4.89 -34.99 -3.90
CA ASN A 101 -5.42 -35.95 -2.91
C ASN A 101 -4.98 -37.39 -3.15
N ARG A 102 -4.72 -37.80 -4.40
CA ARG A 102 -4.29 -39.16 -4.73
C ARG A 102 -2.79 -39.36 -4.60
N THR A 103 -2.00 -38.31 -4.88
CA THR A 103 -0.54 -38.39 -4.87
C THR A 103 0.05 -38.27 -3.47
N LEU A 104 -0.55 -37.46 -2.59
CA LEU A 104 -0.04 -37.27 -1.24
C LEU A 104 -0.54 -38.37 -0.28
N PRO A 105 0.33 -38.92 0.58
CA PRO A 105 -0.05 -39.97 1.55
C PRO A 105 -0.82 -39.41 2.77
N PHE A 106 -1.07 -38.10 2.82
CA PHE A 106 -1.75 -37.39 3.91
C PHE A 106 -2.67 -36.31 3.34
N ASN A 107 -3.53 -35.75 4.20
CA ASN A 107 -4.45 -34.68 3.81
C ASN A 107 -3.65 -33.44 3.34
N PRO A 108 -3.83 -32.96 2.09
CA PRO A 108 -3.10 -31.81 1.55
C PRO A 108 -3.20 -30.54 2.43
N ALA A 109 -4.32 -30.36 3.15
CA ALA A 109 -4.50 -29.21 4.04
C ALA A 109 -3.41 -29.10 5.13
N THR A 110 -2.78 -30.22 5.50
CA THR A 110 -1.70 -30.23 6.50
C THR A 110 -0.38 -29.63 6.01
N LEU A 111 -0.24 -29.36 4.70
CA LEU A 111 0.89 -28.61 4.14
C LEU A 111 0.73 -27.09 4.29
N LEU A 112 -0.52 -26.58 4.30
CA LEU A 112 -0.81 -25.16 4.37
C LEU A 112 -0.07 -24.44 5.49
N PRO A 113 -0.12 -24.90 6.76
CA PRO A 113 0.59 -24.19 7.81
C PRO A 113 2.11 -24.28 7.67
N VAL A 114 2.65 -25.37 7.11
CA VAL A 114 4.09 -25.51 6.88
C VAL A 114 4.55 -24.49 5.84
N VAL A 115 3.86 -24.39 4.71
CA VAL A 115 4.18 -23.42 3.65
C VAL A 115 4.03 -21.99 4.18
N ALA A 116 2.89 -21.66 4.81
CA ALA A 116 2.61 -20.33 5.32
C ALA A 116 3.63 -19.87 6.37
N LEU A 117 4.02 -20.73 7.32
CA LEU A 117 5.01 -20.40 8.34
C LEU A 117 6.44 -20.27 7.78
N CYS A 118 6.71 -20.83 6.60
CA CYS A 118 8.00 -20.68 5.92
C CYS A 118 8.10 -19.41 5.08
N VAL A 119 6.98 -18.77 4.71
CA VAL A 119 6.96 -17.60 3.81
C VAL A 119 7.89 -16.47 4.26
N PRO A 120 7.85 -15.98 5.52
CA PRO A 120 8.69 -14.84 5.91
C PRO A 120 10.19 -15.14 5.80
N ALA A 121 10.60 -16.39 6.06
CA ALA A 121 11.98 -16.82 5.90
C ALA A 121 12.38 -16.91 4.42
N ILE A 122 11.49 -17.43 3.57
CA ILE A 122 11.71 -17.50 2.11
C ILE A 122 11.86 -16.08 1.54
N GLN A 123 10.94 -15.17 1.90
CA GLN A 123 10.96 -13.78 1.46
C GLN A 123 12.28 -13.09 1.84
N TYR A 124 12.75 -13.27 3.09
CA TYR A 124 14.03 -12.72 3.55
C TYR A 124 15.19 -13.06 2.60
N TYR A 125 15.30 -14.32 2.16
CA TYR A 125 16.35 -14.73 1.23
C TYR A 125 16.10 -14.24 -0.20
N LEU A 126 14.84 -14.25 -0.66
CA LEU A 126 14.50 -13.82 -2.02
C LEU A 126 14.68 -12.31 -2.21
N TYR A 127 14.45 -11.47 -1.19
CA TYR A 127 14.73 -10.03 -1.28
C TYR A 127 16.20 -9.75 -1.65
N GLN A 128 17.15 -10.56 -1.21
CA GLN A 128 18.57 -10.41 -1.54
C GLN A 128 18.89 -10.61 -3.04
N THR A 129 17.92 -11.08 -3.81
CA THR A 129 18.01 -11.20 -5.27
C THR A 129 17.34 -10.05 -6.00
N SER A 130 16.89 -9.01 -5.27
CA SER A 130 16.13 -7.88 -5.84
C SER A 130 16.91 -7.13 -6.91
N ALA A 131 18.24 -7.00 -6.77
CA ALA A 131 19.09 -6.38 -7.79
C ALA A 131 19.13 -7.18 -9.12
N LEU A 132 19.12 -8.52 -9.03
CA LEU A 132 19.16 -9.41 -10.20
C LEU A 132 17.80 -9.51 -10.89
N LEU A 133 16.75 -9.74 -10.10
CA LEU A 133 15.40 -9.96 -10.62
C LEU A 133 14.68 -8.65 -10.93
N THR A 134 15.13 -7.53 -10.37
CA THR A 134 14.54 -6.20 -10.46
C THR A 134 13.07 -6.15 -10.00
N ALA A 135 12.43 -4.98 -10.06
CA ALA A 135 10.99 -4.89 -9.84
C ALA A 135 10.14 -5.52 -10.96
N TYR A 136 10.73 -5.88 -12.11
CA TYR A 136 10.01 -6.51 -13.23
C TYR A 136 9.69 -7.98 -12.98
N TRP A 137 10.64 -8.75 -12.42
CA TRP A 137 10.48 -10.19 -12.18
C TRP A 137 10.49 -10.57 -10.71
N GLY A 138 11.08 -9.74 -9.84
CA GLY A 138 11.18 -9.98 -8.40
C GLY A 138 9.86 -10.33 -7.75
N PRO A 139 8.81 -9.48 -7.87
CA PRO A 139 7.50 -9.79 -7.30
C PRO A 139 6.88 -11.09 -7.82
N LEU A 140 6.98 -11.36 -9.13
CA LEU A 140 6.44 -12.58 -9.72
C LEU A 140 7.12 -13.84 -9.17
N VAL A 141 8.46 -13.82 -9.09
CA VAL A 141 9.25 -14.95 -8.55
C VAL A 141 8.95 -15.13 -7.06
N MET A 142 8.85 -14.03 -6.31
CA MET A 142 8.50 -14.04 -4.89
C MET A 142 7.16 -14.75 -4.67
N GLU A 143 6.11 -14.32 -5.35
CA GLU A 143 4.77 -14.90 -5.19
C GLU A 143 4.66 -16.31 -5.75
N ALA A 144 5.42 -16.65 -6.81
CA ALA A 144 5.45 -18.00 -7.35
C ALA A 144 5.96 -19.03 -6.33
N VAL A 145 6.88 -18.64 -5.44
CA VAL A 145 7.43 -19.52 -4.40
C VAL A 145 6.64 -19.43 -3.08
N THR A 146 5.97 -18.30 -2.82
CA THR A 146 5.30 -18.03 -1.53
C THR A 146 3.78 -18.15 -1.62
N LEU A 147 3.10 -17.23 -2.31
CA LEU A 147 1.65 -17.15 -2.37
C LEU A 147 1.02 -18.25 -3.24
N PHE A 148 1.61 -18.53 -4.40
CA PHE A 148 1.11 -19.52 -5.35
C PHE A 148 0.85 -20.90 -4.72
N PRO A 149 1.79 -21.53 -3.98
CA PRO A 149 1.52 -22.82 -3.35
C PRO A 149 0.44 -22.73 -2.27
N ILE A 150 0.34 -21.62 -1.52
CA ILE A 150 -0.73 -21.44 -0.51
C ILE A 150 -2.11 -21.43 -1.18
N ILE A 151 -2.27 -20.68 -2.27
CA ILE A 151 -3.54 -20.59 -2.99
C ILE A 151 -3.87 -21.93 -3.66
N VAL A 152 -2.92 -22.56 -4.36
CA VAL A 152 -3.14 -23.86 -5.02
C VAL A 152 -3.62 -24.91 -4.01
N ILE A 153 -2.94 -25.05 -2.87
CA ILE A 153 -3.31 -26.04 -1.86
C ILE A 153 -4.64 -25.67 -1.21
N SER A 154 -4.88 -24.38 -0.90
CA SER A 154 -6.12 -23.92 -0.27
C SER A 154 -7.32 -24.20 -1.18
N VAL A 155 -7.24 -23.80 -2.46
CA VAL A 155 -8.32 -23.97 -3.43
C VAL A 155 -8.54 -25.44 -3.76
N SER A 156 -7.48 -26.25 -3.81
CA SER A 156 -7.59 -27.71 -3.94
C SER A 156 -8.37 -28.34 -2.79
N CYS A 157 -8.09 -27.92 -1.55
CA CYS A 157 -8.83 -28.37 -0.38
C CYS A 157 -10.29 -27.88 -0.41
N VAL A 158 -10.53 -26.65 -0.85
CA VAL A 158 -11.88 -26.10 -1.04
C VAL A 158 -12.67 -26.93 -2.06
N ALA A 159 -12.11 -27.20 -3.24
CA ALA A 159 -12.76 -28.02 -4.28
C ALA A 159 -13.14 -29.40 -3.72
N THR A 160 -12.24 -30.03 -2.98
CA THR A 160 -12.47 -31.33 -2.31
C THR A 160 -13.60 -31.29 -1.27
N GLU A 161 -13.72 -30.20 -0.49
CA GLU A 161 -14.83 -30.05 0.45
C GLU A 161 -16.15 -29.77 -0.30
N MET A 162 -16.10 -29.00 -1.37
CA MET A 162 -17.27 -28.66 -2.19
C MET A 162 -17.84 -29.86 -2.96
N GLU A 163 -17.04 -30.88 -3.30
CA GLU A 163 -17.56 -32.14 -3.86
C GLU A 163 -18.51 -32.88 -2.89
N LYS A 164 -18.41 -32.62 -1.59
CA LYS A 164 -19.29 -33.21 -0.57
C LYS A 164 -20.65 -32.49 -0.47
N VAL A 165 -20.76 -31.33 -1.13
CA VAL A 165 -21.96 -30.49 -1.11
C VAL A 165 -22.95 -30.97 -2.16
N SER A 166 -24.23 -31.05 -1.79
CA SER A 166 -25.29 -31.49 -2.71
C SER A 166 -26.13 -30.31 -3.17
N LEU A 167 -26.03 -29.98 -4.45
CA LEU A 167 -26.83 -28.95 -5.12
C LEU A 167 -28.00 -29.55 -5.92
N SER A 168 -28.62 -30.62 -5.39
CA SER A 168 -29.65 -31.43 -6.06
C SER A 168 -30.91 -30.67 -6.51
N LYS A 169 -31.10 -29.41 -6.08
CA LYS A 169 -32.23 -28.55 -6.48
C LYS A 169 -31.92 -27.65 -7.68
N LEU A 170 -30.67 -27.56 -8.13
CA LEU A 170 -30.26 -26.74 -9.27
C LEU A 170 -30.18 -27.58 -10.55
N PRO A 171 -30.45 -27.00 -11.74
CA PRO A 171 -30.14 -27.62 -13.02
C PRO A 171 -28.67 -28.05 -13.08
N LYS A 172 -28.37 -29.20 -13.70
CA LYS A 172 -27.03 -29.82 -13.67
C LYS A 172 -25.90 -28.86 -14.09
N PHE A 173 -26.10 -28.10 -15.17
CA PHE A 173 -25.10 -27.12 -15.62
C PHE A 173 -24.84 -26.00 -14.59
N LEU A 174 -25.84 -25.59 -13.81
CA LEU A 174 -25.68 -24.65 -12.70
C LEU A 174 -25.06 -25.32 -11.48
N ALA A 175 -25.46 -26.55 -11.17
CA ALA A 175 -24.93 -27.32 -10.05
C ALA A 175 -23.42 -27.60 -10.21
N ASP A 176 -22.95 -27.86 -11.43
CA ASP A 176 -21.55 -28.15 -11.73
C ASP A 176 -20.67 -26.89 -11.64
N ALA A 177 -21.19 -25.71 -12.05
CA ALA A 177 -20.44 -24.45 -12.05
C ALA A 177 -20.54 -23.64 -10.75
N ALA A 178 -21.65 -23.75 -10.01
CA ALA A 178 -21.94 -22.92 -8.85
C ALA A 178 -20.89 -22.99 -7.73
N PRO A 179 -20.31 -24.15 -7.37
CA PRO A 179 -19.28 -24.22 -6.33
C PRO A 179 -18.05 -23.37 -6.65
N GLY A 180 -17.56 -23.42 -7.90
CA GLY A 180 -16.38 -22.66 -8.33
C GLY A 180 -16.66 -21.16 -8.38
N LEU A 181 -17.75 -20.76 -9.04
CA LEU A 181 -18.15 -19.36 -9.15
C LEU A 181 -18.46 -18.74 -7.79
N GLY A 182 -19.15 -19.47 -6.92
CA GLY A 182 -19.45 -19.01 -5.55
C GLY A 182 -18.20 -18.87 -4.69
N SER A 183 -17.25 -19.81 -4.81
CA SER A 183 -15.97 -19.73 -4.10
C SER A 183 -15.13 -18.54 -4.57
N TRP A 184 -15.10 -18.29 -5.88
CA TRP A 184 -14.42 -17.11 -6.45
C TRP A 184 -15.07 -15.79 -6.01
N GLY A 185 -16.41 -15.72 -6.04
CA GLY A 185 -17.14 -14.54 -5.56
C GLY A 185 -16.84 -14.26 -4.09
N LEU A 186 -16.82 -15.29 -3.24
CA LEU A 186 -16.45 -15.16 -1.84
C LEU A 186 -14.98 -14.76 -1.66
N PHE A 187 -14.06 -15.33 -2.44
CA PHE A 187 -12.64 -14.96 -2.42
C PHE A 187 -12.47 -13.46 -2.68
N ARG A 188 -13.04 -12.95 -3.79
CA ARG A 188 -12.96 -11.52 -4.15
C ARG A 188 -13.60 -10.61 -3.12
N PHE A 189 -14.71 -11.04 -2.52
CA PHE A 189 -15.37 -10.29 -1.44
C PHE A 189 -14.46 -10.18 -0.20
N VAL A 190 -13.89 -11.29 0.27
CA VAL A 190 -13.00 -11.28 1.45
C VAL A 190 -11.69 -10.57 1.15
N GLU A 191 -11.15 -10.71 -0.06
CA GLU A 191 -9.97 -9.98 -0.52
C GLU A 191 -10.22 -8.46 -0.47
N THR A 192 -11.38 -7.99 -0.95
CA THR A 192 -11.72 -6.56 -0.88
C THR A 192 -11.84 -6.10 0.58
N LEU A 193 -12.61 -6.82 1.41
CA LEU A 193 -12.80 -6.47 2.82
C LEU A 193 -11.49 -6.46 3.63
N SER A 194 -10.61 -7.45 3.39
CA SER A 194 -9.33 -7.52 4.08
C SER A 194 -8.36 -6.45 3.60
N GLY A 195 -8.40 -6.07 2.32
CA GLY A 195 -7.65 -4.93 1.79
C GLY A 195 -8.02 -3.62 2.47
N ASP A 196 -9.32 -3.32 2.56
CA ASP A 196 -9.85 -2.13 3.23
C ASP A 196 -9.45 -2.09 4.73
N TYR A 197 -9.51 -3.25 5.39
CA TYR A 197 -9.07 -3.38 6.78
C TYR A 197 -7.56 -3.09 6.91
N LEU A 198 -6.72 -3.67 6.06
CA LEU A 198 -5.28 -3.45 6.10
C LEU A 198 -4.92 -1.97 5.90
N GLN A 199 -5.53 -1.30 4.92
CA GLN A 199 -5.31 0.12 4.66
C GLN A 199 -5.65 1.02 5.87
N THR A 200 -6.58 0.59 6.74
CA THR A 200 -7.06 1.39 7.87
C THR A 200 -6.35 1.09 9.19
N TYR A 201 -5.89 -0.15 9.38
CA TYR A 201 -5.47 -0.68 10.68
C TYR A 201 -4.03 -1.19 10.74
N VAL A 202 -3.30 -1.20 9.63
CA VAL A 202 -1.87 -1.56 9.60
C VAL A 202 -1.06 -0.72 10.60
N GLY A 203 -0.08 -1.32 11.27
CA GLY A 203 0.86 -0.64 12.17
C GLY A 203 0.37 -0.32 13.59
N ARG A 204 -0.89 -0.59 13.95
CA ARG A 204 -1.40 -0.31 15.31
C ARG A 204 -0.89 -1.27 16.39
N SER A 205 -0.39 -2.44 16.01
CA SER A 205 0.22 -3.43 16.89
C SER A 205 1.22 -4.29 16.13
N PHE A 206 2.05 -5.06 16.84
CA PHE A 206 2.97 -6.02 16.21
C PHE A 206 2.25 -6.98 15.25
N PHE A 207 1.06 -7.47 15.62
CA PHE A 207 0.30 -8.40 14.77
C PHE A 207 -0.35 -7.75 13.55
N GLN A 208 -0.34 -6.41 13.46
CA GLN A 208 -0.78 -5.65 12.29
C GLN A 208 0.41 -5.10 11.48
N THR A 209 1.56 -5.77 11.60
CA THR A 209 2.74 -5.55 10.74
C THR A 209 2.81 -6.62 9.65
N ARG A 210 3.59 -6.42 8.59
CA ARG A 210 3.75 -7.41 7.51
C ARG A 210 4.12 -8.80 8.04
N ILE A 211 5.20 -8.89 8.81
CA ILE A 211 5.65 -10.15 9.43
C ILE A 211 4.63 -10.67 10.46
N GLY A 212 4.00 -9.77 11.23
CA GLY A 212 2.98 -10.15 12.21
C GLY A 212 1.74 -10.78 11.57
N LEU A 213 1.28 -10.24 10.44
CA LEU A 213 0.13 -10.73 9.69
C LEU A 213 0.42 -12.09 9.06
N GLU A 214 1.60 -12.27 8.47
CA GLU A 214 2.03 -13.58 7.94
C GLU A 214 2.13 -14.63 9.05
N ALA A 215 2.69 -14.27 10.21
CA ALA A 215 2.74 -15.15 11.37
C ALA A 215 1.34 -15.51 11.89
N LEU A 216 0.40 -14.55 11.95
CA LEU A 216 -0.99 -14.81 12.32
C LEU A 216 -1.69 -15.74 11.33
N LEU A 217 -1.50 -15.53 10.02
CA LEU A 217 -2.09 -16.37 8.99
C LEU A 217 -1.51 -17.79 9.03
N GLY A 218 -0.18 -17.93 9.19
CA GLY A 218 0.47 -19.22 9.41
C GLY A 218 -0.06 -19.95 10.66
N ALA A 219 -0.25 -19.22 11.77
CA ALA A 219 -0.86 -19.77 12.97
C ALA A 219 -2.33 -20.16 12.76
N ALA A 220 -3.12 -19.37 12.03
CA ALA A 220 -4.51 -19.68 11.70
C ALA A 220 -4.62 -20.94 10.84
N TYR A 221 -3.75 -21.12 9.84
CA TYR A 221 -3.63 -22.36 9.09
C TYR A 221 -3.24 -23.54 9.98
N ALA A 222 -2.39 -23.33 11.00
CA ALA A 222 -1.94 -24.39 11.90
C ALA A 222 -3.08 -24.86 12.84
N VAL A 223 -3.93 -23.92 13.27
CA VAL A 223 -5.16 -24.23 14.01
C VAL A 223 -6.17 -24.96 13.12
N TYR A 224 -6.28 -24.57 11.84
CA TYR A 224 -7.19 -25.21 10.89
C TYR A 224 -6.79 -26.67 10.57
N ALA A 225 -5.50 -26.93 10.36
CA ALA A 225 -4.97 -28.24 9.95
C ALA A 225 -3.75 -28.68 10.79
N PRO A 226 -3.94 -29.00 12.09
CA PRO A 226 -2.84 -29.41 12.95
C PRO A 226 -2.20 -30.73 12.47
N SER A 227 -0.86 -30.78 12.45
CA SER A 227 -0.11 -31.93 11.94
C SER A 227 1.30 -32.01 12.52
N LYS A 228 1.88 -33.23 12.54
CA LYS A 228 3.30 -33.43 12.87
C LYS A 228 4.24 -32.80 11.83
N LEU A 229 3.74 -32.53 10.62
CA LEU A 229 4.51 -31.83 9.58
C LEU A 229 4.93 -30.42 10.00
N LEU A 230 4.27 -29.81 10.99
CA LEU A 230 4.65 -28.52 11.58
C LEU A 230 6.10 -28.52 12.11
N LEU A 231 6.66 -29.68 12.47
CA LEU A 231 8.07 -29.79 12.88
C LEU A 231 9.03 -29.31 11.77
N PHE A 232 8.65 -29.43 10.49
CA PHE A 232 9.45 -28.92 9.37
C PHE A 232 9.45 -27.39 9.26
N ALA A 233 8.44 -26.72 9.84
CA ALA A 233 8.39 -25.26 9.86
C ALA A 233 9.19 -24.65 11.03
N VAL A 234 9.57 -25.44 12.04
CA VAL A 234 10.25 -24.94 13.25
C VAL A 234 11.52 -24.13 12.91
N PRO A 235 12.43 -24.57 12.02
CA PRO A 235 13.60 -23.76 11.67
C PRO A 235 13.22 -22.40 11.06
N ALA A 236 12.22 -22.35 10.19
CA ALA A 236 11.77 -21.11 9.54
C ALA A 236 11.07 -20.16 10.53
N VAL A 237 10.30 -20.70 11.48
CA VAL A 237 9.68 -19.92 12.56
C VAL A 237 10.75 -19.35 13.49
N LEU A 238 11.74 -20.14 13.88
CA LEU A 238 12.86 -19.66 14.70
C LEU A 238 13.69 -18.61 13.97
N HIS A 239 13.97 -18.81 12.68
CA HIS A 239 14.62 -17.79 11.85
C HIS A 239 13.81 -16.49 11.85
N THR A 240 12.51 -16.56 11.58
CA THR A 240 11.63 -15.37 11.54
C THR A 240 11.56 -14.65 12.88
N ALA A 241 11.51 -15.40 14.00
CA ALA A 241 11.40 -14.83 15.33
C ALA A 241 12.70 -14.18 15.84
N PHE A 242 13.87 -14.75 15.49
CA PHE A 242 15.14 -14.39 16.13
C PHE A 242 16.18 -13.79 15.17
N LEU A 243 16.13 -14.11 13.88
CA LEU A 243 17.17 -13.78 12.91
C LEU A 243 16.69 -12.85 11.79
N ASN A 244 15.38 -12.78 11.54
CA ASN A 244 14.84 -11.95 10.48
C ASN A 244 14.77 -10.46 10.94
N PRO A 245 15.55 -9.55 10.32
CA PRO A 245 15.58 -8.14 10.68
C PRO A 245 14.28 -7.40 10.33
N HIS A 246 13.45 -7.95 9.44
CA HIS A 246 12.16 -7.35 9.02
C HIS A 246 11.10 -7.39 10.13
N ALA A 247 11.30 -8.21 11.17
CA ALA A 247 10.42 -8.21 12.33
C ALA A 247 10.55 -6.89 13.11
N LEU A 248 9.43 -6.21 13.38
CA LEU A 248 9.41 -4.93 14.11
C LEU A 248 9.50 -5.12 15.63
N THR A 249 10.60 -5.73 16.08
CA THR A 249 10.94 -5.92 17.49
C THR A 249 12.21 -5.14 17.86
N PRO A 250 12.41 -4.78 19.14
CA PRO A 250 13.65 -4.11 19.58
C PRO A 250 14.91 -4.93 19.28
N MET A 251 14.85 -6.25 19.40
CA MET A 251 15.97 -7.15 19.13
C MET A 251 16.33 -7.17 17.64
N ALA A 252 15.33 -7.29 16.76
CA ALA A 252 15.55 -7.24 15.32
C ALA A 252 16.06 -5.87 14.86
N ALA A 253 15.56 -4.77 15.45
CA ALA A 253 16.07 -3.43 15.17
C ALA A 253 17.54 -3.26 15.59
N ALA A 254 17.93 -3.80 16.75
CA ALA A 254 19.33 -3.79 17.19
C ALA A 254 20.23 -4.62 16.27
N SER A 255 19.78 -5.82 15.86
CA SER A 255 20.49 -6.66 14.90
C SER A 255 20.63 -5.99 13.53
N LEU A 256 19.56 -5.36 13.05
CA LEU A 256 19.57 -4.61 11.79
C LEU A 256 20.58 -3.47 11.85
N ASN A 257 20.56 -2.67 12.93
CA ASN A 257 21.52 -1.58 13.11
C ASN A 257 22.97 -2.05 13.14
N SER A 258 23.25 -3.18 13.79
CA SER A 258 24.59 -3.78 13.76
C SER A 258 25.04 -4.11 12.33
N THR A 259 24.13 -4.60 11.48
CA THR A 259 24.43 -4.91 10.08
C THR A 259 24.60 -3.63 9.25
N LEU A 260 23.69 -2.66 9.39
CA LEU A 260 23.71 -1.41 8.61
C LEU A 260 24.96 -0.57 8.92
N GLN A 261 25.45 -0.58 10.17
CA GLN A 261 26.65 0.16 10.54
C GLN A 261 27.89 -0.32 9.78
N ALA A 262 27.98 -1.61 9.45
CA ALA A 262 29.06 -2.14 8.63
C ALA A 262 29.07 -1.53 7.21
N ASP A 263 27.91 -1.09 6.72
CA ASP A 263 27.74 -0.43 5.44
C ASP A 263 27.72 1.11 5.54
N ASN A 264 28.08 1.68 6.69
CA ASN A 264 28.01 3.12 7.00
C ASN A 264 26.58 3.70 6.97
N TRP A 265 25.60 2.90 7.39
CA TRP A 265 24.21 3.32 7.55
C TRP A 265 23.73 3.12 8.97
N PHE A 266 22.72 3.89 9.36
CA PHE A 266 22.10 3.79 10.67
C PHE A 266 20.60 3.97 10.56
N LEU A 267 19.82 3.05 11.14
CA LEU A 267 18.38 3.16 11.29
C LEU A 267 18.06 3.89 12.58
N LEU A 268 17.41 5.05 12.47
CA LEU A 268 16.93 5.82 13.61
C LEU A 268 15.58 5.33 14.11
N ASP A 269 14.65 5.04 13.20
CA ASP A 269 13.29 4.62 13.54
C ASP A 269 12.62 3.95 12.35
N ARG A 270 11.62 3.11 12.63
CA ARG A 270 10.77 2.50 11.61
C ARG A 270 9.42 2.09 12.17
N LYS A 271 8.37 2.24 11.37
CA LYS A 271 7.00 1.80 11.70
C LYS A 271 6.24 1.43 10.43
N GLU A 272 5.26 0.56 10.59
CA GLU A 272 4.24 0.38 9.55
C GLU A 272 3.19 1.47 9.69
N SER A 273 2.66 1.93 8.57
CA SER A 273 1.59 2.91 8.54
C SER A 273 0.73 2.75 7.29
N VAL A 274 -0.29 3.59 7.17
CA VAL A 274 -1.35 3.49 6.16
C VAL A 274 -0.85 3.66 4.72
N THR A 275 0.28 4.33 4.51
CA THR A 275 0.89 4.45 3.17
C THR A 275 1.98 3.43 2.88
N GLY A 276 2.48 2.72 3.89
CA GLY A 276 3.54 1.73 3.72
C GLY A 276 4.41 1.55 4.97
N TYR A 277 5.54 0.88 4.77
CA TYR A 277 6.62 0.81 5.74
C TYR A 277 7.40 2.12 5.72
N VAL A 278 7.43 2.85 6.84
CA VAL A 278 8.12 4.14 6.96
C VAL A 278 9.36 3.98 7.84
N SER A 279 10.51 4.47 7.38
CA SER A 279 11.73 4.46 8.18
C SER A 279 12.59 5.70 8.00
N VAL A 280 13.42 5.97 9.01
CA VAL A 280 14.38 7.08 9.01
C VAL A 280 15.78 6.50 9.08
N LEU A 281 16.54 6.77 8.02
CA LEU A 281 17.88 6.21 7.81
C LEU A 281 18.88 7.36 7.67
N GLU A 282 20.09 7.16 8.18
CA GLU A 282 21.19 8.11 8.05
C GLU A 282 22.40 7.44 7.43
N SER A 283 22.93 8.07 6.37
CA SER A 283 24.20 7.68 5.78
C SER A 283 25.34 8.36 6.54
N ILE A 284 26.11 7.58 7.30
CA ILE A 284 27.24 8.09 8.11
C ILE A 284 28.34 8.64 7.20
N LYS A 285 28.62 7.91 6.11
CA LYS A 285 29.63 8.29 5.11
C LYS A 285 29.29 9.62 4.45
N HIS A 286 28.09 9.72 3.86
CA HIS A 286 27.68 10.89 3.10
C HIS A 286 27.15 12.03 3.97
N GLY A 287 26.67 11.75 5.18
CA GLY A 287 26.23 12.75 6.15
C GLY A 287 24.83 13.32 5.89
N TYR A 288 23.95 12.55 5.26
CA TYR A 288 22.54 12.90 5.06
C TYR A 288 21.62 11.89 5.76
N ARG A 289 20.42 12.36 6.09
CA ARG A 289 19.31 11.57 6.62
C ARG A 289 18.15 11.59 5.64
N VAL A 290 17.48 10.46 5.47
CA VAL A 290 16.33 10.31 4.58
C VAL A 290 15.15 9.68 5.32
N MET A 291 13.95 10.07 4.92
CA MET A 291 12.74 9.34 5.27
C MET A 291 12.37 8.46 4.09
N ARG A 292 12.25 7.17 4.34
CA ARG A 292 11.84 6.16 3.37
C ARG A 292 10.38 5.81 3.59
N CYS A 293 9.64 5.61 2.51
CA CYS A 293 8.34 4.94 2.51
C CYS A 293 8.37 3.85 1.44
N ASP A 294 8.27 2.60 1.87
CA ASP A 294 8.42 1.44 1.03
C ASP A 294 9.70 1.50 0.16
N HIS A 295 9.62 1.40 -1.16
CA HIS A 295 10.78 1.44 -2.07
C HIS A 295 11.19 2.85 -2.50
N SER A 296 10.73 3.90 -1.83
CA SER A 296 11.01 5.29 -2.19
C SER A 296 11.46 6.15 -1.01
N LEU A 297 11.89 7.36 -1.31
CA LEU A 297 12.28 8.39 -0.35
C LEU A 297 11.27 9.54 -0.39
N LEU A 298 10.77 9.92 0.79
CA LEU A 298 9.89 11.08 0.98
C LEU A 298 10.66 12.39 1.20
N GLY A 299 11.98 12.34 1.05
CA GLY A 299 12.91 13.46 1.20
C GLY A 299 14.10 13.15 2.10
N GLY A 300 15.00 14.11 2.23
CA GLY A 300 16.15 14.02 3.13
C GLY A 300 16.81 15.36 3.42
N GLU A 301 17.59 15.40 4.49
CA GLU A 301 18.34 16.57 4.95
C GLU A 301 19.82 16.26 5.19
N TRP A 302 20.67 17.26 5.00
CA TRP A 302 22.07 17.19 5.40
C TRP A 302 22.20 17.31 6.92
N VAL A 303 22.76 16.29 7.56
CA VAL A 303 22.95 16.26 9.03
C VAL A 303 24.25 16.95 9.44
N LYS A 304 25.31 16.84 8.61
CA LYS A 304 26.61 17.49 8.85
C LYS A 304 26.63 18.98 8.52
N HIS A 305 25.67 19.45 7.72
CA HIS A 305 25.56 20.84 7.27
C HIS A 305 24.17 21.37 7.56
N LYS A 306 23.84 21.52 8.86
CA LYS A 306 22.51 22.01 9.25
C LYS A 306 22.33 23.48 8.89
N GLY A 307 21.15 23.81 8.40
CA GLY A 307 20.77 25.20 8.12
C GLY A 307 20.46 25.94 9.43
N PRO A 308 20.63 27.27 9.44
CA PRO A 308 20.52 28.05 10.67
C PRO A 308 19.08 28.26 11.15
N ARG A 309 18.10 28.27 10.22
CA ARG A 309 16.68 28.51 10.52
C ARG A 309 15.76 27.34 10.19
N VAL A 310 16.15 26.56 9.18
CA VAL A 310 15.42 25.40 8.65
C VAL A 310 16.44 24.36 8.21
N ALA A 311 16.02 23.10 8.08
CA ALA A 311 16.87 22.04 7.56
C ALA A 311 17.42 22.36 6.16
N GLU A 312 18.61 21.81 5.85
CA GLU A 312 19.19 21.84 4.50
C GLU A 312 18.76 20.59 3.75
N PRO A 313 17.82 20.69 2.79
CA PRO A 313 17.35 19.54 2.04
C PRO A 313 18.43 19.05 1.08
N ILE A 314 18.42 17.73 0.81
CA ILE A 314 19.29 17.11 -0.19
C ILE A 314 18.70 17.15 -1.61
N TYR A 315 17.40 17.45 -1.73
CA TYR A 315 16.69 17.58 -3.01
C TYR A 315 16.30 19.04 -3.27
N GLY A 316 16.62 19.54 -4.46
CA GLY A 316 16.38 20.92 -4.85
C GLY A 316 14.92 21.20 -5.18
N VAL A 317 14.19 20.22 -5.73
CA VAL A 317 12.80 20.43 -6.14
C VAL A 317 11.86 20.84 -5.00
N PHE A 318 12.02 20.28 -3.80
CA PHE A 318 11.18 20.63 -2.65
C PHE A 318 11.42 22.07 -2.15
N VAL A 319 12.60 22.62 -2.43
CA VAL A 319 12.90 24.05 -2.22
C VAL A 319 12.24 24.90 -3.28
N MET A 320 12.21 24.45 -4.54
CA MET A 320 11.61 25.19 -5.64
C MET A 320 10.12 25.49 -5.37
N LEU A 321 9.38 24.55 -4.78
CA LEU A 321 7.96 24.74 -4.40
C LEU A 321 7.72 25.99 -3.53
N GLU A 322 8.69 26.34 -2.68
CA GLU A 322 8.63 27.53 -1.81
C GLU A 322 8.53 28.84 -2.61
N ALA A 323 8.97 28.84 -3.87
CA ALA A 323 8.90 29.98 -4.78
C ALA A 323 7.46 30.44 -5.07
N VAL A 324 6.43 29.69 -4.64
CA VAL A 324 5.04 30.12 -4.69
C VAL A 324 4.84 31.48 -4.01
N ARG A 325 5.57 31.77 -2.92
CA ARG A 325 5.58 33.08 -2.24
C ARG A 325 6.16 34.20 -3.09
N LEU A 326 7.03 33.85 -4.03
CA LEU A 326 7.72 34.79 -4.90
C LEU A 326 6.90 35.14 -6.14
N VAL A 327 5.80 34.44 -6.42
CA VAL A 327 4.93 34.74 -7.56
C VAL A 327 4.36 36.15 -7.40
N LYS A 328 4.52 37.00 -8.43
CA LYS A 328 3.97 38.35 -8.43
C LYS A 328 2.45 38.31 -8.62
N THR A 329 1.74 38.88 -7.66
CA THR A 329 0.29 39.04 -7.64
C THR A 329 -0.07 40.52 -7.78
N THR A 330 -1.34 40.86 -8.03
CA THR A 330 -1.73 42.28 -8.16
C THR A 330 -1.61 43.00 -6.81
N LYS A 331 -1.99 42.31 -5.73
CA LYS A 331 -1.88 42.75 -4.35
C LYS A 331 -1.02 41.76 -3.57
N ALA A 332 0.22 42.13 -3.28
CA ALA A 332 1.10 41.33 -2.45
C ALA A 332 0.59 41.27 -1.01
N VAL A 333 0.56 40.07 -0.43
CA VAL A 333 0.31 39.84 0.98
C VAL A 333 1.65 39.66 1.70
N PRO A 334 1.90 40.33 2.84
CA PRO A 334 3.07 40.01 3.66
C PRO A 334 2.97 38.58 4.19
N ASP A 335 4.07 37.81 4.18
CA ASP A 335 4.09 36.41 4.62
C ASP A 335 3.48 36.22 6.02
N SER A 336 3.80 37.11 6.97
CA SER A 336 3.22 37.16 8.34
C SER A 336 1.68 37.27 8.43
N LYS A 337 1.00 37.57 7.32
CA LYS A 337 -0.47 37.68 7.20
C LYS A 337 -1.04 36.71 6.16
N ALA A 338 -0.19 35.91 5.53
CA ALA A 338 -0.58 34.96 4.50
C ALA A 338 -1.00 33.64 5.13
N LYS A 339 -1.93 32.95 4.46
CA LYS A 339 -2.33 31.58 4.78
C LYS A 339 -1.89 30.62 3.68
N ALA A 340 -1.35 29.46 4.05
CA ALA A 340 -0.98 28.40 3.15
C ALA A 340 -1.73 27.09 3.43
N LEU A 341 -2.10 26.38 2.36
CA LEU A 341 -2.53 24.99 2.41
C LEU A 341 -1.47 24.14 1.72
N ASN A 342 -0.82 23.26 2.48
CA ASN A 342 0.18 22.31 1.99
C ASN A 342 -0.45 20.91 1.94
N ILE A 343 -0.66 20.40 0.73
CA ILE A 343 -1.19 19.05 0.49
C ILE A 343 -0.02 18.09 0.32
N GLY A 344 0.09 17.13 1.24
CA GLY A 344 1.26 16.28 1.48
C GLY A 344 2.25 16.92 2.46
N LEU A 345 3.23 16.15 2.94
CA LEU A 345 4.26 16.64 3.88
C LEU A 345 5.67 16.14 3.55
N GLY A 346 5.84 14.83 3.36
CA GLY A 346 7.16 14.19 3.28
C GLY A 346 8.01 14.48 4.53
N ILE A 347 9.23 14.98 4.35
CA ILE A 347 10.07 15.43 5.49
C ILE A 347 9.76 16.86 5.97
N GLY A 348 8.87 17.59 5.29
CA GLY A 348 8.45 18.94 5.69
C GLY A 348 9.27 20.11 5.15
N THR A 349 10.10 19.92 4.12
CA THR A 349 10.99 20.95 3.55
C THR A 349 10.29 22.27 3.22
N THR A 350 9.23 22.23 2.41
CA THR A 350 8.47 23.41 1.99
C THR A 350 7.64 24.00 3.14
N PRO A 351 6.80 23.23 3.86
CA PRO A 351 5.99 23.82 4.94
C PRO A 351 6.83 24.37 6.09
N ALA A 352 7.99 23.76 6.43
CA ALA A 352 8.90 24.32 7.42
C ALA A 352 9.41 25.72 7.02
N ALA A 353 9.67 25.94 5.73
CA ALA A 353 10.07 27.25 5.23
C ALA A 353 8.92 28.26 5.25
N LEU A 354 7.71 27.86 4.84
CA LEU A 354 6.53 28.72 4.92
C LEU A 354 6.29 29.20 6.37
N VAL A 355 6.36 28.28 7.34
CA VAL A 355 6.25 28.61 8.77
C VAL A 355 7.40 29.51 9.22
N ALA A 356 8.64 29.27 8.79
CA ALA A 356 9.79 30.12 9.11
C ALA A 356 9.69 31.55 8.55
N HIS A 357 8.87 31.76 7.51
CA HIS A 357 8.49 33.06 6.96
C HIS A 357 7.30 33.71 7.66
N GLY A 358 6.67 33.02 8.62
CA GLY A 358 5.51 33.51 9.36
C GLY A 358 4.17 33.27 8.66
N VAL A 359 4.14 32.41 7.63
CA VAL A 359 2.90 32.03 6.94
C VAL A 359 2.12 31.05 7.83
N ASP A 360 0.84 31.36 8.09
CA ASP A 360 -0.09 30.48 8.77
C ASP A 360 -0.36 29.25 7.88
N THR A 361 0.26 28.13 8.21
CA THR A 361 0.36 26.96 7.33
C THR A 361 -0.47 25.80 7.87
N THR A 362 -1.44 25.35 7.08
CA THR A 362 -2.18 24.10 7.28
C THR A 362 -1.55 23.00 6.44
N ILE A 363 -1.19 21.88 7.07
CA ILE A 363 -0.58 20.72 6.40
C ILE A 363 -1.58 19.57 6.41
N VAL A 364 -1.90 19.03 5.24
CA VAL A 364 -2.75 17.86 5.07
C VAL A 364 -1.88 16.67 4.70
N GLU A 365 -1.72 15.73 5.61
CA GLU A 365 -0.93 14.50 5.41
C GLU A 365 -1.81 13.30 5.70
N ILE A 366 -1.79 12.28 4.84
CA ILE A 366 -2.63 11.09 5.04
C ILE A 366 -2.00 10.15 6.07
N ASP A 367 -0.67 10.14 6.17
CA ASP A 367 0.08 9.21 6.99
C ASP A 367 0.52 9.82 8.34
N PRO A 368 -0.03 9.33 9.48
CA PRO A 368 0.33 9.85 10.79
C PRO A 368 1.81 9.62 11.16
N VAL A 369 2.44 8.56 10.65
CA VAL A 369 3.85 8.25 10.94
C VAL A 369 4.78 9.17 10.16
N VAL A 370 4.44 9.53 8.91
CA VAL A 370 5.20 10.53 8.14
C VAL A 370 5.23 11.86 8.89
N HIS A 371 4.07 12.32 9.39
CA HIS A 371 4.00 13.53 10.22
C HIS A 371 4.79 13.43 11.52
N GLU A 372 4.65 12.32 12.24
CA GLU A 372 5.41 12.06 13.47
C GLU A 372 6.92 12.15 13.20
N PHE A 373 7.41 11.48 12.14
CA PHE A 373 8.83 11.42 11.83
C PHE A 373 9.36 12.73 11.27
N ALA A 374 8.59 13.48 10.48
CA ALA A 374 8.96 14.83 10.05
C ALA A 374 9.20 15.75 11.26
N SER A 375 8.29 15.71 12.23
CA SER A 375 8.37 16.46 13.49
C SER A 375 9.56 16.03 14.35
N LYS A 376 9.80 14.72 14.46
CA LYS A 376 10.82 14.15 15.34
C LYS A 376 12.23 14.22 14.78
N TYR A 377 12.39 14.06 13.46
CA TYR A 377 13.70 13.80 12.84
C TYR A 377 14.12 14.82 11.78
N PHE A 378 13.22 15.70 11.30
CA PHE A 378 13.47 16.60 10.16
C PHE A 378 13.14 18.08 10.43
N GLN A 379 13.10 18.47 11.71
CA GLN A 379 12.97 19.88 12.12
C GLN A 379 11.70 20.58 11.59
N LEU A 380 10.61 19.83 11.35
CA LEU A 380 9.31 20.43 11.08
C LEU A 380 8.90 21.27 12.30
N PRO A 381 8.69 22.60 12.16
CA PRO A 381 8.27 23.45 13.26
C PRO A 381 6.93 22.99 13.84
N SER A 382 6.66 23.26 15.13
CA SER A 382 5.37 22.93 15.75
C SER A 382 4.28 23.98 15.51
N ASN A 383 4.64 25.15 14.97
CA ASN A 383 3.73 26.26 14.72
C ASN A 383 3.04 26.14 13.35
N HIS A 384 2.27 25.07 13.17
CA HIS A 384 1.44 24.80 12.01
C HIS A 384 0.14 24.10 12.44
N THR A 385 -0.84 24.06 11.54
CA THR A 385 -2.06 23.28 11.75
C THR A 385 -1.93 21.92 11.07
N PRO A 386 -1.78 20.81 11.81
CA PRO A 386 -1.73 19.48 11.22
C PRO A 386 -3.14 18.92 10.98
N VAL A 387 -3.36 18.36 9.79
CA VAL A 387 -4.58 17.65 9.41
C VAL A 387 -4.17 16.27 8.92
N ILE A 388 -4.47 15.24 9.71
CA ILE A 388 -4.24 13.84 9.32
C ILE A 388 -5.48 13.32 8.59
N ALA A 389 -5.50 13.41 7.27
CA ALA A 389 -6.65 13.05 6.45
C ALA A 389 -6.30 12.80 4.98
N ASP A 390 -7.19 12.07 4.29
CA ASP A 390 -7.20 12.00 2.83
C ASP A 390 -7.47 13.40 2.23
N ALA A 391 -6.55 13.86 1.39
CA ALA A 391 -6.59 15.21 0.83
C ALA A 391 -7.76 15.42 -0.13
N VAL A 392 -8.21 14.39 -0.86
CA VAL A 392 -9.36 14.49 -1.77
C VAL A 392 -10.63 14.81 -0.97
N SER A 393 -10.92 13.98 0.04
CA SER A 393 -12.09 14.11 0.89
C SER A 393 -12.05 15.36 1.76
N TYR A 394 -10.86 15.72 2.26
CA TYR A 394 -10.67 16.93 3.06
C TYR A 394 -10.86 18.19 2.22
N THR A 395 -10.23 18.28 1.04
CA THR A 395 -10.36 19.43 0.12
C THR A 395 -11.80 19.64 -0.30
N ARG A 396 -12.53 18.56 -0.63
CA ARG A 396 -13.96 18.62 -0.97
C ARG A 396 -14.79 19.25 0.15
N LYS A 397 -14.59 18.80 1.40
CA LYS A 397 -15.30 19.36 2.57
C LYS A 397 -14.90 20.80 2.86
N LEU A 398 -13.61 21.13 2.72
CA LEU A 398 -13.09 22.46 3.00
C LEU A 398 -13.55 23.49 1.95
N ALA A 399 -13.77 23.07 0.70
CA ALA A 399 -14.26 23.94 -0.37
C ALA A 399 -15.68 24.49 -0.08
N ASP A 400 -16.48 23.78 0.72
CA ASP A 400 -17.82 24.22 1.14
C ASP A 400 -17.76 25.33 2.23
N ASP A 401 -16.60 25.54 2.85
CA ASP A 401 -16.38 26.61 3.83
C ASP A 401 -16.04 27.93 3.10
N PRO A 402 -16.88 28.98 3.21
CA PRO A 402 -16.63 30.26 2.56
C PRO A 402 -15.41 31.01 3.13
N ASP A 403 -15.00 30.73 4.38
CA ASP A 403 -13.90 31.40 5.07
C ASP A 403 -12.54 30.71 4.82
N ALA A 404 -12.56 29.47 4.32
CA ALA A 404 -11.36 28.71 3.99
C ALA A 404 -10.73 29.18 2.68
N ARG A 405 -9.94 30.26 2.73
CA ARG A 405 -9.23 30.80 1.56
C ARG A 405 -7.74 31.02 1.83
N PHE A 406 -6.90 30.56 0.91
CA PHE A 406 -5.44 30.56 1.04
C PHE A 406 -4.77 31.49 0.04
N ASP A 407 -3.68 32.14 0.46
CA ASP A 407 -2.82 32.94 -0.42
C ASP A 407 -1.89 32.03 -1.23
N TYR A 408 -1.44 30.94 -0.59
CA TYR A 408 -0.57 29.94 -1.20
C TYR A 408 -1.20 28.54 -1.07
N ILE A 409 -1.14 27.77 -2.15
CA ILE A 409 -1.36 26.33 -2.09
C ILE A 409 -0.10 25.65 -2.59
N VAL A 410 0.38 24.65 -1.85
CA VAL A 410 1.45 23.76 -2.29
C VAL A 410 0.86 22.37 -2.40
N HIS A 411 1.01 21.74 -3.55
CA HIS A 411 0.57 20.39 -3.80
C HIS A 411 1.78 19.52 -4.10
N ASP A 412 2.22 18.74 -3.11
CA ASP A 412 3.42 17.91 -3.17
C ASP A 412 3.13 16.57 -2.50
N VAL A 413 2.65 15.63 -3.31
CA VAL A 413 2.18 14.32 -2.84
C VAL A 413 2.91 13.21 -3.58
N PHE A 414 3.32 12.18 -2.87
CA PHE A 414 3.95 11.02 -3.48
C PHE A 414 3.76 9.80 -2.59
N THR A 415 3.28 8.69 -3.14
CA THR A 415 3.01 7.44 -2.38
C THR A 415 4.02 6.34 -2.68
N GLY A 416 5.30 6.70 -2.66
CA GLY A 416 6.40 5.76 -2.74
C GLY A 416 6.43 4.90 -4.00
N GLY A 417 6.09 5.45 -5.17
CA GLY A 417 6.18 4.77 -6.48
C GLY A 417 5.53 5.54 -7.63
N ALA A 418 4.41 6.21 -7.35
CA ALA A 418 3.76 7.18 -8.23
C ALA A 418 2.90 8.11 -7.38
N GLU A 419 2.48 9.22 -7.97
CA GLU A 419 1.51 10.13 -7.38
C GLU A 419 0.10 9.51 -7.37
N PRO A 420 -0.73 9.75 -6.34
CA PRO A 420 -2.11 9.26 -6.35
C PRO A 420 -2.95 9.93 -7.44
N VAL A 421 -3.48 9.14 -8.39
CA VAL A 421 -4.31 9.65 -9.51
C VAL A 421 -5.44 10.60 -9.08
N PRO A 422 -6.22 10.32 -8.01
CA PRO A 422 -7.31 11.19 -7.57
C PRO A 422 -6.89 12.63 -7.22
N LEU A 423 -5.60 12.88 -6.98
CA LEU A 423 -5.07 14.20 -6.65
C LEU A 423 -4.72 15.03 -7.89
N PHE A 424 -4.89 14.48 -9.09
CA PHE A 424 -4.64 15.20 -10.35
C PHE A 424 -5.89 15.28 -11.23
N THR A 425 -7.05 14.85 -10.73
CA THR A 425 -8.32 14.97 -11.47
C THR A 425 -8.77 16.42 -11.55
N LEU A 426 -9.52 16.73 -12.61
CA LEU A 426 -10.11 18.04 -12.81
C LEU A 426 -10.91 18.49 -11.58
N GLU A 427 -11.71 17.58 -11.02
CA GLU A 427 -12.58 17.85 -9.88
C GLU A 427 -11.78 18.24 -8.63
N PHE A 428 -10.68 17.53 -8.33
CA PHE A 428 -9.81 17.87 -7.22
C PHE A 428 -9.10 19.22 -7.43
N LEU A 429 -8.57 19.46 -8.63
CA LEU A 429 -7.91 20.72 -8.98
C LEU A 429 -8.87 21.91 -8.94
N GLN A 430 -10.14 21.73 -9.34
CA GLN A 430 -11.20 22.72 -9.16
C GLN A 430 -11.48 23.01 -7.68
N GLY A 431 -11.42 22.00 -6.82
CA GLY A 431 -11.45 22.15 -5.36
C GLY A 431 -10.32 23.06 -4.86
N LEU A 432 -9.07 22.77 -5.25
CA LEU A 432 -7.92 23.61 -4.90
C LEU A 432 -8.06 25.03 -5.46
N ASN A 433 -8.57 25.17 -6.69
CA ASN A 433 -8.88 26.47 -7.26
C ASN A 433 -9.88 27.22 -6.37
N SER A 434 -11.00 26.61 -5.97
CA SER A 434 -12.01 27.28 -5.12
C SER A 434 -11.44 27.81 -3.79
N LEU A 435 -10.48 27.07 -3.20
CA LEU A 435 -9.79 27.42 -1.96
C LEU A 435 -8.73 28.51 -2.12
N LEU A 436 -8.22 28.74 -3.32
CA LEU A 436 -7.23 29.78 -3.57
C LEU A 436 -7.89 31.17 -3.61
N LYS A 437 -7.29 32.17 -2.96
CA LYS A 437 -7.77 33.57 -3.08
C LYS A 437 -7.64 34.07 -4.54
N PRO A 438 -8.41 35.10 -4.96
CA PRO A 438 -8.35 35.63 -6.33
C PRO A 438 -6.93 35.99 -6.80
N ASP A 439 -6.12 36.55 -5.90
CA ASP A 439 -4.72 36.90 -6.12
C ASP A 439 -3.73 35.85 -5.61
N GLY A 440 -4.18 34.66 -5.22
CA GLY A 440 -3.31 33.59 -4.71
C GLY A 440 -2.51 32.90 -5.82
N ALA A 441 -1.49 32.14 -5.40
CA ALA A 441 -0.69 31.29 -6.27
C ALA A 441 -0.65 29.84 -5.76
N ILE A 442 -0.55 28.91 -6.69
CA ILE A 442 -0.37 27.48 -6.39
C ILE A 442 0.93 26.98 -7.02
N ALA A 443 1.62 26.10 -6.31
CA ALA A 443 2.73 25.30 -6.83
C ALA A 443 2.38 23.81 -6.73
N ILE A 444 2.49 23.09 -7.84
CA ILE A 444 2.16 21.66 -7.93
C ILE A 444 3.43 20.92 -8.35
N ASN A 445 3.86 19.94 -7.57
CA ASN A 445 4.91 19.01 -7.95
C ASN A 445 4.31 17.84 -8.73
N TYR A 446 5.02 17.39 -9.77
CA TYR A 446 4.69 16.17 -10.50
C TYR A 446 5.97 15.56 -11.07
N ALA A 447 6.23 14.30 -10.79
CA ALA A 447 7.31 13.52 -11.36
C ALA A 447 6.78 12.72 -12.56
N GLY A 448 7.52 12.74 -13.66
CA GLY A 448 7.15 11.92 -14.79
C GLY A 448 8.13 11.95 -15.95
N ASP A 449 7.97 10.98 -16.84
CA ASP A 449 8.77 10.83 -18.05
C ASP A 449 8.14 11.58 -19.22
N PHE A 450 8.86 12.57 -19.76
CA PHE A 450 8.43 13.38 -20.90
C PHE A 450 8.30 12.59 -22.21
N LEU A 451 8.84 11.38 -22.27
CA LEU A 451 8.61 10.43 -23.37
C LEU A 451 7.22 9.78 -23.30
N HIS A 452 6.42 10.07 -22.28
CA HIS A 452 5.10 9.46 -22.08
C HIS A 452 3.95 10.49 -22.12
N PRO A 453 2.72 10.05 -22.43
CA PRO A 453 1.54 10.92 -22.40
C PRO A 453 1.20 11.52 -21.04
N ALA A 454 1.56 10.86 -19.95
CA ALA A 454 1.10 11.19 -18.60
C ALA A 454 1.43 12.63 -18.14
N PRO A 455 2.67 13.14 -18.24
CA PRO A 455 2.95 14.55 -17.90
C PRO A 455 2.09 15.55 -18.68
N LYS A 456 1.83 15.28 -19.97
CA LYS A 456 1.01 16.16 -20.79
C LYS A 456 -0.45 16.14 -20.36
N LEU A 457 -1.02 14.96 -20.11
CA LEU A 457 -2.38 14.80 -19.59
C LEU A 457 -2.58 15.59 -18.29
N VAL A 458 -1.64 15.47 -17.36
CA VAL A 458 -1.69 16.17 -16.07
C VAL A 458 -1.58 17.69 -16.26
N VAL A 459 -0.63 18.16 -17.06
CA VAL A 459 -0.43 19.59 -17.32
C VAL A 459 -1.64 20.21 -18.03
N ASP A 460 -2.23 19.52 -19.01
CA ASP A 460 -3.40 20.02 -19.72
C ASP A 460 -4.63 20.07 -18.79
N THR A 461 -4.77 19.08 -17.88
CA THR A 461 -5.82 19.09 -16.85
C THR A 461 -5.64 20.25 -15.85
N ILE A 462 -4.40 20.57 -15.46
CA ILE A 462 -4.10 21.74 -14.62
C ILE A 462 -4.45 23.05 -15.36
N ARG A 463 -4.10 23.15 -16.64
CA ARG A 463 -4.35 24.35 -17.47
C ARG A 463 -5.83 24.60 -17.75
N GLU A 464 -6.66 23.56 -17.72
CA GLU A 464 -8.12 23.69 -17.78
C GLU A 464 -8.67 24.46 -16.56
N VAL A 465 -8.02 24.33 -15.40
CA VAL A 465 -8.45 24.96 -14.14
C VAL A 465 -7.78 26.32 -13.92
N PHE A 466 -6.51 26.47 -14.31
CA PHE A 466 -5.73 27.67 -14.07
C PHE A 466 -5.27 28.32 -15.37
N PRO A 467 -5.71 29.56 -15.69
CA PRO A 467 -5.45 30.17 -16.99
C PRO A 467 -4.00 30.65 -17.19
N SER A 468 -3.19 30.73 -16.12
CA SER A 468 -1.81 31.20 -16.19
C SER A 468 -0.88 30.31 -15.40
N CYS A 469 -0.09 29.51 -16.10
CA CYS A 469 0.89 28.60 -15.52
C CYS A 469 2.28 28.72 -16.17
N ARG A 470 3.32 28.45 -15.39
CA ARG A 470 4.70 28.21 -15.86
C ARG A 470 5.24 26.96 -15.19
N ILE A 471 6.01 26.18 -15.93
CA ILE A 471 6.45 24.84 -15.54
C ILE A 471 7.97 24.83 -15.55
N PHE A 472 8.59 24.25 -14.52
CA PHE A 472 10.04 24.16 -14.40
C PHE A 472 10.43 22.76 -13.98
N ARG A 473 11.48 22.22 -14.59
CA ARG A 473 12.07 20.93 -14.20
C ARG A 473 13.20 21.11 -13.20
N GLU A 474 13.49 20.07 -12.44
CA GLU A 474 14.53 20.07 -11.41
C GLU A 474 15.94 20.26 -12.00
N SER A 475 16.20 19.69 -13.17
CA SER A 475 17.50 19.74 -13.85
C SER A 475 17.40 20.36 -15.24
N GLU A 476 18.55 20.67 -15.85
CA GLU A 476 18.61 21.07 -17.26
C GLU A 476 17.99 19.99 -18.17
N HIS A 477 17.48 20.43 -19.33
CA HIS A 477 16.94 19.51 -20.32
C HIS A 477 18.04 18.54 -20.78
N PRO A 478 17.81 17.21 -20.73
CA PRO A 478 18.79 16.26 -21.23
C PRO A 478 18.94 16.41 -22.75
N THR A 479 20.15 16.16 -23.24
CA THR A 479 20.39 16.14 -24.69
C THR A 479 19.74 14.90 -25.30
N PRO A 480 19.43 14.91 -26.62
CA PRO A 480 18.87 13.74 -27.29
C PRO A 480 19.69 12.46 -27.09
N GLU A 481 21.03 12.58 -27.07
CA GLU A 481 21.95 11.45 -26.86
C GLU A 481 21.79 10.86 -25.47
N LYS A 482 21.61 11.71 -24.45
CA LYS A 482 21.39 11.28 -23.07
C LYS A 482 20.04 10.57 -22.90
N ILE A 483 19.00 11.07 -23.56
CA ILE A 483 17.68 10.42 -23.58
C ILE A 483 17.77 9.04 -24.24
N GLU A 484 18.53 8.92 -25.33
CA GLU A 484 18.74 7.64 -26.01
C GLU A 484 19.54 6.64 -25.14
N GLU A 485 20.56 7.12 -24.42
CA GLU A 485 21.36 6.30 -23.50
C GLU A 485 20.56 5.81 -22.29
N GLU A 486 19.83 6.72 -21.63
CA GLU A 486 19.07 6.41 -20.41
C GLU A 486 17.71 5.76 -20.70
N GLY A 487 17.19 5.91 -21.92
CA GLY A 487 15.89 5.39 -22.33
C GLY A 487 14.69 6.10 -21.69
N GLN A 488 14.90 7.22 -21.00
CA GLN A 488 13.89 7.99 -20.26
C GLN A 488 14.25 9.49 -20.19
N ASP A 489 13.24 10.37 -20.06
CA ASP A 489 13.40 11.78 -19.61
C ASP A 489 12.55 11.99 -18.35
N PHE A 490 12.88 11.24 -17.29
CA PHE A 490 12.19 11.28 -16.01
C PHE A 490 12.72 12.41 -15.12
N THR A 491 11.85 13.31 -14.69
CA THR A 491 12.22 14.42 -13.79
C THR A 491 11.04 14.88 -12.95
N ASN A 492 11.32 15.48 -11.79
CA ASN A 492 10.33 16.27 -11.09
C ASN A 492 10.13 17.61 -11.81
N MET A 493 8.89 18.03 -11.97
CA MET A 493 8.54 19.36 -12.46
C MET A 493 7.59 20.07 -11.50
N VAL A 494 7.84 21.37 -11.32
CA VAL A 494 6.98 22.26 -10.54
C VAL A 494 6.18 23.14 -11.47
N ILE A 495 4.86 23.04 -11.37
CA ILE A 495 3.90 23.87 -12.08
C ILE A 495 3.42 24.97 -11.15
N PHE A 496 3.81 26.21 -11.43
CA PHE A 496 3.28 27.39 -10.75
C PHE A 496 2.10 27.94 -11.53
N CYS A 497 0.97 28.18 -10.87
CA CYS A 497 -0.22 28.74 -11.50
C CYS A 497 -0.87 29.87 -10.69
N LYS A 498 -1.71 30.66 -11.36
CA LYS A 498 -2.61 31.66 -10.77
C LYS A 498 -3.99 31.62 -11.41
N LYS A 499 -4.99 32.15 -10.70
CA LYS A 499 -6.36 32.36 -11.20
C LYS A 499 -6.49 33.47 -12.24
N THR A 500 -5.65 34.49 -12.12
CA THR A 500 -5.68 35.65 -13.00
C THR A 500 -4.94 35.35 -14.30
N SER A 501 -5.54 35.71 -15.45
CA SER A 501 -4.86 35.66 -16.74
C SER A 501 -3.64 36.59 -16.80
N GLY A 502 -2.69 36.29 -17.69
CA GLY A 502 -1.49 37.10 -17.93
C GLY A 502 -0.18 36.41 -17.53
N LYS A 503 0.96 37.02 -17.87
CA LYS A 503 2.27 36.36 -17.68
C LYS A 503 2.59 36.16 -16.19
N LEU A 504 2.89 34.91 -15.80
CA LEU A 504 3.37 34.59 -14.45
C LEU A 504 4.84 35.02 -14.31
N LYS A 505 5.12 35.86 -13.32
CA LYS A 505 6.46 36.38 -13.02
C LYS A 505 6.77 36.16 -11.55
N PHE A 506 8.05 36.02 -11.23
CA PHE A 506 8.53 35.96 -9.85
C PHE A 506 9.16 37.31 -9.46
N ARG A 507 9.07 37.70 -8.19
CA ARG A 507 9.92 38.76 -7.63
C ARG A 507 11.33 38.21 -7.45
N ALA A 508 12.32 39.10 -7.49
CA ALA A 508 13.66 38.72 -7.11
C ALA A 508 13.65 38.32 -5.62
N PRO A 509 14.34 37.23 -5.24
CA PRO A 509 14.49 36.85 -3.85
C PRO A 509 15.41 37.87 -3.15
N VAL A 510 15.16 38.10 -1.87
CA VAL A 510 16.03 38.86 -0.97
C VAL A 510 16.73 37.91 0.00
N GLU A 511 17.72 38.39 0.76
CA GLU A 511 18.50 37.52 1.66
C GLU A 511 17.65 36.71 2.65
N ASP A 512 16.58 37.31 3.16
CA ASP A 512 15.66 36.63 4.09
C ASP A 512 14.92 35.46 3.45
N ASP A 513 14.64 35.49 2.13
CA ASP A 513 13.97 34.40 1.42
C ASP A 513 14.80 33.10 1.40
N PHE A 514 16.11 33.22 1.57
CA PHE A 514 16.96 32.03 1.61
C PHE A 514 17.00 31.36 2.97
N LEU A 515 16.50 32.01 4.04
CA LEU A 515 16.52 31.47 5.41
C LEU A 515 17.93 31.05 5.89
N GLY A 516 18.97 31.65 5.30
CA GLY A 516 20.37 31.25 5.51
C GLY A 516 20.75 29.88 4.94
N SER A 517 19.88 29.26 4.13
CA SER A 517 20.08 27.94 3.53
C SER A 517 20.84 28.00 2.21
N ARG A 518 21.84 27.13 2.05
CA ARG A 518 22.65 27.01 0.83
C ARG A 518 21.85 26.38 -0.31
N THR A 519 21.05 25.36 -0.02
CA THR A 519 20.20 24.73 -1.04
C THR A 519 19.16 25.73 -1.55
N ARG A 520 18.58 26.57 -0.69
CA ARG A 520 17.68 27.66 -1.10
C ARG A 520 18.34 28.69 -2.00
N ARG A 521 19.59 29.08 -1.73
CA ARG A 521 20.34 29.98 -2.63
C ARG A 521 20.51 29.41 -4.04
N ALA A 522 20.66 28.10 -4.16
CA ALA A 522 20.86 27.43 -5.44
C ALA A 522 19.53 27.14 -6.18
N PHE A 523 18.48 26.72 -5.47
CA PHE A 523 17.30 26.10 -6.10
C PHE A 523 15.97 26.82 -5.84
N LEU A 524 15.92 27.87 -5.00
CA LEU A 524 14.66 28.58 -4.73
C LEU A 524 14.10 29.23 -5.99
N MET A 525 14.95 29.78 -6.85
CA MET A 525 14.50 30.40 -8.10
C MET A 525 14.41 29.36 -9.22
N PRO A 526 13.22 29.13 -9.80
CA PRO A 526 13.07 28.18 -10.89
C PRO A 526 13.85 28.63 -12.14
N ALA A 527 14.71 27.76 -12.68
CA ALA A 527 15.62 28.09 -13.78
C ALA A 527 15.28 27.36 -15.09
N HIS A 528 14.96 26.07 -15.03
CA HIS A 528 14.82 25.22 -16.20
C HIS A 528 13.37 25.14 -16.69
N GLU A 529 12.93 26.17 -17.42
CA GLU A 529 11.54 26.26 -17.89
C GLU A 529 11.19 25.20 -18.94
N VAL A 530 9.97 24.67 -18.85
CA VAL A 530 9.39 23.67 -19.74
C VAL A 530 8.34 24.32 -20.63
N PHE A 531 8.49 24.15 -21.94
CA PHE A 531 7.58 24.67 -22.95
C PHE A 531 6.74 23.55 -23.59
N PRO A 532 5.60 23.88 -24.23
CA PRO A 532 4.75 22.89 -24.89
C PRO A 532 5.49 21.95 -25.85
N LYS A 533 6.55 22.43 -26.52
CA LYS A 533 7.37 21.64 -27.45
C LYS A 533 8.15 20.49 -26.80
N HIS A 534 8.32 20.50 -25.49
CA HIS A 534 9.05 19.45 -24.76
C HIS A 534 8.15 18.26 -24.40
N PHE A 535 6.83 18.43 -24.44
CA PHE A 535 5.90 17.34 -24.20
C PHE A 535 5.68 16.53 -25.47
N LEU A 536 5.35 15.25 -25.31
CA LEU A 536 4.91 14.39 -26.39
C LEU A 536 3.71 15.02 -27.13
N GLN A 537 3.76 15.04 -28.47
CA GLN A 537 2.69 15.62 -29.28
C GLN A 537 1.45 14.71 -29.30
N GLY A 538 0.28 15.30 -29.12
CA GLY A 538 -1.00 14.59 -29.12
C GLY A 538 -2.08 15.34 -28.33
N ASP A 539 -3.32 14.90 -28.42
CA ASP A 539 -4.37 15.23 -27.46
C ASP A 539 -4.67 13.97 -26.65
N TYR A 540 -4.44 14.04 -25.35
CA TYR A 540 -4.65 12.93 -24.42
C TYR A 540 -5.89 13.13 -23.55
N GLY A 541 -6.65 14.21 -23.76
CA GLY A 541 -7.85 14.52 -23.01
C GLY A 541 -7.59 15.18 -21.65
N ILE A 542 -8.61 15.14 -20.79
CA ILE A 542 -8.60 15.70 -19.44
C ILE A 542 -8.87 14.57 -18.43
N LEU A 543 -8.07 14.52 -17.38
CA LEU A 543 -8.19 13.53 -16.32
C LEU A 543 -9.38 13.87 -15.41
N ARG A 544 -10.33 12.94 -15.27
CA ARG A 544 -11.53 13.09 -14.42
C ARG A 544 -11.64 11.94 -13.45
N ASP A 545 -12.41 12.12 -12.39
CA ASP A 545 -12.69 11.08 -11.39
C ASP A 545 -13.23 9.77 -12.02
N ASN A 546 -13.95 9.84 -13.14
CA ASN A 546 -14.50 8.68 -13.84
C ASN A 546 -13.63 8.13 -14.98
N SER A 547 -12.44 8.71 -15.23
CA SER A 547 -11.53 8.33 -16.33
C SER A 547 -10.08 8.12 -15.89
N THR A 548 -9.87 7.75 -14.62
CA THR A 548 -8.56 7.59 -13.98
C THR A 548 -7.67 6.49 -14.58
N GLU A 549 -8.26 5.55 -15.32
CA GLU A 549 -7.54 4.48 -16.01
C GLU A 549 -6.50 4.99 -17.01
N GLN A 550 -6.71 6.19 -17.58
CA GLN A 550 -5.79 6.77 -18.57
C GLN A 550 -4.42 7.07 -17.96
N LEU A 551 -4.39 7.62 -16.75
CA LEU A 551 -3.15 7.91 -16.03
C LEU A 551 -2.59 6.64 -15.37
N THR A 552 -3.47 5.79 -14.81
CA THR A 552 -3.08 4.55 -14.11
C THR A 552 -2.24 3.61 -14.98
N LYS A 553 -2.53 3.51 -16.29
CA LYS A 553 -1.75 2.68 -17.23
C LYS A 553 -0.26 3.08 -17.30
N TRP A 554 0.05 4.36 -17.10
CA TRP A 554 1.42 4.86 -17.14
C TRP A 554 2.10 4.78 -15.77
N HIS A 555 1.35 4.64 -14.68
CA HIS A 555 1.92 4.46 -13.34
C HIS A 555 2.68 3.16 -13.20
N GLU A 556 2.28 2.07 -13.86
CA GLU A 556 3.06 0.83 -13.84
C GLU A 556 4.47 1.06 -14.39
N LYS A 557 4.56 1.70 -15.57
CA LYS A 557 5.84 2.01 -16.20
C LYS A 557 6.65 3.04 -15.40
N SER A 558 5.99 4.09 -14.93
CA SER A 558 6.62 5.14 -14.11
C SER A 558 7.14 4.59 -12.79
N ALA A 559 6.41 3.69 -12.13
CA ALA A 559 6.83 3.10 -10.87
C ALA A 559 8.01 2.14 -11.04
N LEU A 560 8.08 1.40 -12.16
CA LEU A 560 9.24 0.57 -12.49
C LEU A 560 10.49 1.42 -12.75
N GLY A 561 10.37 2.50 -13.54
CA GLY A 561 11.48 3.44 -13.77
C GLY A 561 11.92 4.15 -12.49
N HIS A 562 10.96 4.61 -11.67
CA HIS A 562 11.25 5.18 -10.34
C HIS A 562 11.99 4.17 -9.44
N TRP A 563 11.59 2.89 -9.44
CA TRP A 563 12.30 1.85 -8.69
C TRP A 563 13.76 1.75 -9.11
N GLU A 564 14.06 1.76 -10.40
CA GLU A 564 15.44 1.74 -10.92
C GLU A 564 16.25 2.95 -10.44
N VAL A 565 15.67 4.15 -10.50
CA VAL A 565 16.31 5.38 -9.98
C VAL A 565 16.65 5.24 -8.50
N MET A 566 15.74 4.69 -7.69
CA MET A 566 15.97 4.48 -6.25
C MET A 566 17.13 3.53 -5.95
N ARG A 567 17.42 2.56 -6.84
CA ARG A 567 18.59 1.66 -6.72
C ARG A 567 19.93 2.36 -7.00
N VAL A 568 19.91 3.52 -7.66
CA VAL A 568 21.10 4.37 -7.82
C VAL A 568 21.32 5.25 -6.59
N VAL A 569 20.24 5.67 -5.90
CA VAL A 569 20.30 6.60 -4.77
C VAL A 569 20.84 5.95 -3.49
N MET A 570 20.38 4.73 -3.18
CA MET A 570 20.84 3.98 -2.01
C MET A 570 21.26 2.56 -2.41
N PRO A 571 22.27 1.97 -1.75
CA PRO A 571 22.68 0.60 -2.04
C PRO A 571 21.54 -0.40 -1.88
N ASP A 572 21.53 -1.40 -2.76
CA ASP A 572 20.59 -2.52 -2.79
C ASP A 572 20.27 -3.09 -1.41
N LYS A 573 21.32 -3.38 -0.64
CA LYS A 573 21.24 -3.98 0.69
C LYS A 573 20.43 -3.14 1.69
N ILE A 574 20.40 -1.81 1.54
CA ILE A 574 19.63 -0.92 2.43
C ILE A 574 18.13 -1.03 2.13
N TRP A 575 17.77 -1.23 0.86
CA TRP A 575 16.39 -1.51 0.47
C TRP A 575 15.92 -2.87 0.97
N GLU A 576 16.77 -3.89 0.81
CA GLU A 576 16.49 -5.28 1.18
C GLU A 576 16.40 -5.48 2.70
N LEU A 577 17.16 -4.71 3.49
CA LEU A 577 17.16 -4.73 4.95
C LEU A 577 16.29 -3.62 5.54
N TRP A 578 14.97 -3.79 5.42
CA TRP A 578 13.97 -2.86 5.97
C TRP A 578 13.58 -3.20 7.41
#